data_AF-A0A3B0J7L0-F1
#
_entry.id   AF-A0A3B0J7L0-F1
#
_cell.length_a   1.000
_cell.length_b   1.000
_cell.length_c   1.000
_cell.angle_alpha   90.00
_cell.angle_beta   90.00
_cell.angle_gamma   90.00
#
_symmetry.space_group_name_H-M   'P 1'
#
loop_
_entity.id
_entity.type
_entity.pdbx_description
1 polymer ?
#
loop_
_entity_poly.entity_id
_entity_poly.type
_entity_poly.pdbx_seq_one_letter_code
_entity_poly.pdbx_strand_id
1 'polypeptide(L)'
;MLPALRQHGSYSIKKHHKDEGSGLPEFRKAKAIEIQAKAIQIQMENVKKIFEWATHLSDNARQTIIAGLINPIPGSEVIPLPLITEKHYTATEIGKMFNVSANKIGRIANDNKMKVKAYGDTYPDKSPYSNKEVESFRYNEKAIKKFREILAAEQEAAKSELV
;
A
#
# COMPACT_ATOMS: atom_id res chain seq x y z
N MET A 1 -61.74 33.64 -19.81
CA MET A 1 -61.31 32.37 -20.43
C MET A 1 -60.13 32.67 -21.35
N LEU A 2 -58.92 32.26 -21.00
CA LEU A 2 -57.73 32.48 -21.85
C LEU A 2 -57.57 31.33 -22.85
N PRO A 3 -57.19 31.58 -24.13
CA PRO A 3 -57.03 30.53 -25.11
C PRO A 3 -55.76 29.71 -24.86
N ALA A 4 -55.85 28.38 -25.01
CA ALA A 4 -54.75 27.45 -24.83
C ALA A 4 -53.72 27.56 -25.97
N LEU A 5 -52.43 27.59 -25.61
CA LEU A 5 -51.29 27.59 -26.53
C LEU A 5 -51.30 26.32 -27.40
N ARG A 6 -51.35 26.46 -28.73
CA ARG A 6 -51.19 25.33 -29.66
C ARG A 6 -49.74 24.85 -29.64
N GLN A 7 -49.53 23.62 -29.18
CA GLN A 7 -48.27 22.90 -29.30
C GLN A 7 -48.02 22.46 -30.75
N HIS A 8 -47.43 23.33 -31.57
CA HIS A 8 -46.81 22.91 -32.81
C HIS A 8 -45.53 23.73 -33.03
N GLY A 9 -44.41 23.02 -32.95
CA GLY A 9 -43.06 23.56 -33.12
C GLY A 9 -42.06 22.83 -32.24
N SER A 10 -41.63 21.63 -32.64
CA SER A 10 -40.44 21.02 -32.04
C SER A 10 -39.22 21.81 -32.51
N TYR A 11 -38.58 22.58 -31.64
CA TYR A 11 -37.33 23.25 -31.96
C TYR A 11 -36.20 22.20 -31.97
N SER A 12 -35.92 21.63 -33.15
CA SER A 12 -34.78 20.73 -33.34
C SER A 12 -33.57 21.55 -33.74
N ILE A 13 -32.70 21.84 -32.77
CA ILE A 13 -31.38 22.41 -33.06
C ILE A 13 -30.59 21.31 -33.77
N LYS A 14 -30.40 21.46 -35.09
CA LYS A 14 -29.46 20.62 -35.84
C LYS A 14 -28.08 20.85 -35.22
N LYS A 15 -27.53 19.84 -34.53
CA LYS A 15 -26.15 19.83 -34.03
C LYS A 15 -25.16 19.70 -35.20
N HIS A 16 -25.14 20.65 -36.12
CA HIS A 16 -24.11 20.77 -37.14
C HIS A 16 -23.11 21.83 -36.69
N HIS A 17 -22.33 21.51 -35.66
CA HIS A 17 -20.96 22.01 -35.56
C HIS A 17 -20.08 20.76 -35.48
N LYS A 18 -19.82 20.20 -36.66
CA LYS A 18 -18.72 19.26 -36.83
C LYS A 18 -17.46 20.11 -36.70
N ASP A 19 -16.71 19.90 -35.62
CA ASP A 19 -15.31 20.35 -35.46
C ASP A 19 -14.38 19.65 -36.49
N GLU A 20 -14.86 19.41 -37.71
CA GLU A 20 -14.13 18.75 -38.80
C GLU A 20 -13.33 19.82 -39.52
N GLY A 21 -12.16 20.16 -38.95
CA GLY A 21 -11.19 21.12 -39.52
C GLY A 21 -10.81 22.28 -38.61
N SER A 22 -11.44 22.42 -37.43
CA SER A 22 -10.95 23.38 -36.43
C SER A 22 -9.76 22.75 -35.68
N GLY A 23 -8.64 23.45 -35.55
CA GLY A 23 -7.52 23.00 -34.69
C GLY A 23 -7.86 23.04 -33.18
N LEU A 24 -9.10 23.33 -32.84
CA LEU A 24 -9.58 23.51 -31.47
C LEU A 24 -9.58 22.21 -30.65
N PRO A 25 -9.94 21.02 -31.19
CA PRO A 25 -9.80 19.75 -30.49
C PRO A 25 -8.34 19.41 -30.21
N GLU A 26 -7.43 19.68 -31.15
CA GLU A 26 -5.99 19.49 -30.98
C GLU A 26 -5.42 20.41 -29.91
N PHE A 27 -5.80 21.70 -29.94
CA PHE A 27 -5.42 22.67 -28.92
C PHE A 27 -5.93 22.27 -27.53
N ARG A 28 -7.17 21.79 -27.42
CA ARG A 28 -7.73 21.27 -26.15
C ARG A 28 -6.94 20.07 -25.63
N LYS A 29 -6.55 19.14 -26.51
CA LYS A 29 -5.70 17.99 -26.16
C LYS A 29 -4.31 18.44 -25.71
N ALA A 30 -3.65 19.33 -26.45
CA ALA A 30 -2.34 19.87 -26.09
C ALA A 30 -2.40 20.59 -24.73
N LYS A 31 -3.41 21.43 -24.51
CA LYS A 31 -3.61 22.12 -23.23
C LYS A 31 -3.89 21.15 -22.08
N ALA A 32 -4.62 20.07 -22.31
CA ALA A 32 -4.83 19.02 -21.31
C ALA A 32 -3.52 18.32 -20.94
N ILE A 33 -2.68 18.00 -21.93
CA ILE A 33 -1.35 17.41 -21.72
C ILE A 33 -0.45 18.36 -20.92
N GLU A 34 -0.45 19.66 -21.26
CA GLU A 34 0.31 20.66 -20.51
C GLU A 34 -0.12 20.78 -19.05
N ILE A 35 -1.44 20.78 -18.79
CA ILE A 35 -1.99 20.82 -17.43
C ILE A 35 -1.58 19.57 -16.65
N GLN A 36 -1.66 18.39 -17.27
CA GLN A 36 -1.22 17.13 -16.65
C GLN A 36 0.28 17.15 -16.35
N ALA A 37 1.11 17.62 -17.27
CA ALA A 37 2.55 17.71 -17.07
C ALA A 37 2.89 18.64 -15.88
N LYS A 38 2.24 19.81 -15.79
CA LYS A 38 2.38 20.72 -14.64
C LYS A 38 1.92 20.07 -13.34
N ALA A 39 0.82 19.33 -13.36
CA ALA A 39 0.34 18.59 -12.18
C ALA A 39 1.37 17.55 -11.71
N ILE A 40 1.97 16.79 -12.63
CA ILE A 40 3.03 15.81 -12.31
C ILE A 40 4.25 16.50 -11.70
N GLN A 41 4.66 17.65 -12.24
CA GLN A 41 5.77 18.44 -11.69
C GLN A 41 5.50 18.88 -10.25
N ILE A 42 4.30 19.42 -9.97
CA ILE A 42 3.89 19.83 -8.62
C ILE A 42 3.89 18.62 -7.67
N GLN A 43 3.37 17.47 -8.11
CA GLN A 43 3.41 16.27 -7.28
C GLN A 43 4.84 15.77 -7.02
N MET A 44 5.74 15.88 -8.01
CA MET A 44 7.15 15.53 -7.83
C MET A 44 7.83 16.43 -6.79
N GLU A 45 7.50 17.73 -6.76
CA GLU A 45 7.97 18.64 -5.71
C GLU A 45 7.40 18.27 -4.33
N ASN A 46 6.12 17.90 -4.25
CA ASN A 46 5.51 17.42 -3.03
C ASN A 46 6.19 16.14 -2.52
N VAL A 47 6.48 15.20 -3.41
CA VAL A 47 7.24 13.97 -3.09
C VAL A 47 8.60 14.30 -2.49
N LYS A 48 9.35 15.24 -3.08
CA LYS A 48 10.65 15.67 -2.55
C LYS A 48 10.52 16.20 -1.12
N LYS A 49 9.57 17.11 -0.88
CA LYS A 49 9.28 17.63 0.47
C LYS A 49 8.89 16.51 1.43
N ILE A 50 8.14 15.51 0.97
CA ILE A 50 7.77 14.36 1.79
C ILE A 50 9.01 13.58 2.22
N PHE A 51 9.93 13.31 1.30
CA PHE A 51 11.15 12.55 1.58
C PHE A 51 12.19 13.33 2.39
N GLU A 52 12.14 14.67 2.38
CA GLU A 52 13.00 15.49 3.25
C GLU A 52 12.70 15.27 4.74
N TRP A 53 11.43 15.14 5.14
CA TRP A 53 11.06 14.86 6.53
C TRP A 53 10.97 13.36 6.84
N ALA A 54 10.58 12.53 5.87
CA ALA A 54 10.43 11.08 6.04
C ALA A 54 11.73 10.33 5.68
N THR A 55 12.80 10.56 6.45
CA THR A 55 14.14 10.04 6.16
C THR A 55 14.25 8.51 6.22
N HIS A 56 13.48 7.86 7.10
CA HIS A 56 13.57 6.41 7.39
C HIS A 56 12.66 5.52 6.53
N LEU A 57 12.11 6.05 5.44
CA LEU A 57 11.17 5.31 4.60
C LEU A 57 11.88 4.30 3.68
N SER A 58 11.40 3.05 3.64
CA SER A 58 11.91 2.01 2.74
C SER A 58 11.64 2.32 1.27
N ASP A 59 12.46 1.78 0.37
CA ASP A 59 12.33 2.03 -1.08
C ASP A 59 10.96 1.62 -1.63
N ASN A 60 10.42 0.48 -1.18
CA ASN A 60 9.07 0.05 -1.54
C ASN A 60 8.01 1.07 -1.10
N ALA A 61 8.13 1.63 0.09
CA ALA A 61 7.19 2.63 0.58
C ALA A 61 7.36 4.00 -0.11
N ARG A 62 8.58 4.35 -0.55
CA ARG A 62 8.79 5.51 -1.43
C ARG A 62 8.10 5.30 -2.77
N GLN A 63 8.23 4.11 -3.36
CA GLN A 63 7.58 3.78 -4.63
C GLN A 63 6.05 3.83 -4.54
N THR A 64 5.44 3.33 -3.45
CA THR A 64 3.97 3.41 -3.28
C THR A 64 3.48 4.86 -3.18
N ILE A 65 4.19 5.73 -2.46
CA ILE A 65 3.84 7.15 -2.36
C ILE A 65 3.91 7.81 -3.73
N ILE A 66 4.99 7.58 -4.48
CA ILE A 66 5.17 8.14 -5.82
C ILE A 66 4.07 7.64 -6.76
N ALA A 67 3.83 6.33 -6.79
CA ALA A 67 2.80 5.72 -7.63
C ALA A 67 1.40 6.25 -7.29
N GLY A 68 1.06 6.36 -6.00
CA GLY A 68 -0.24 6.87 -5.54
C GLY A 68 -0.48 8.34 -5.88
N LEU A 69 0.57 9.17 -5.93
CA LEU A 69 0.46 10.59 -6.30
C LEU A 69 0.44 10.81 -7.82
N ILE A 70 1.20 10.03 -8.59
CA ILE A 70 1.39 10.25 -10.03
C ILE A 70 0.34 9.51 -10.88
N ASN A 71 0.04 8.24 -10.59
CA ASN A 71 -0.83 7.40 -11.43
C ASN A 71 -2.26 7.97 -11.64
N PRO A 72 -2.88 8.69 -10.67
CA PRO A 72 -4.21 9.27 -10.89
C PRO A 72 -4.25 10.39 -11.95
N ILE A 73 -3.12 11.06 -12.25
CA ILE A 73 -3.07 12.22 -13.15
C ILE A 73 -3.31 11.82 -14.62
N PRO A 74 -2.54 10.88 -15.19
CA PRO A 74 -2.75 10.43 -16.57
C PRO A 74 -3.89 9.41 -16.70
N GLY A 75 -4.50 8.98 -15.60
CA GLY A 75 -5.53 7.93 -15.59
C GLY A 75 -5.02 6.56 -16.05
N SER A 76 -3.71 6.40 -16.15
CA SER A 76 -3.01 5.17 -16.53
C SER A 76 -1.93 4.86 -15.49
N GLU A 77 -1.71 3.58 -15.24
CA GLU A 77 -0.71 3.13 -14.28
C GLU A 77 0.69 3.28 -14.91
N VAL A 78 1.30 4.45 -14.73
CA VAL A 78 2.64 4.76 -15.26
C VAL A 78 3.72 4.15 -14.36
N ILE A 79 3.50 4.15 -13.05
CA ILE A 79 4.43 3.64 -12.06
C ILE A 79 3.78 2.42 -11.41
N PRO A 80 4.33 1.21 -11.62
CA PRO A 80 3.75 0.01 -11.03
C PRO A 80 3.85 0.05 -9.51
N LEU A 81 2.80 -0.41 -8.84
CA LEU A 81 2.86 -0.65 -7.41
C LEU A 81 3.88 -1.76 -7.11
N PRO A 82 4.65 -1.65 -6.01
CA PRO A 82 5.60 -2.70 -5.63
C PRO A 82 4.84 -3.99 -5.31
N LEU A 83 5.36 -5.10 -5.84
CA LEU A 83 4.83 -6.42 -5.59
C LEU A 83 5.21 -6.84 -4.16
N ILE A 84 4.20 -7.07 -3.31
CA ILE A 84 4.42 -7.63 -1.97
C ILE A 84 4.68 -9.13 -2.16
N THR A 85 5.95 -9.52 -2.14
CA THR A 85 6.37 -10.91 -2.37
C THR A 85 6.13 -11.81 -1.16
N GLU A 86 6.24 -11.28 0.06
CA GLU A 86 6.07 -12.06 1.28
C GLU A 86 5.20 -11.31 2.30
N LYS A 87 4.25 -12.01 2.92
CA LYS A 87 3.48 -11.49 4.06
C LYS A 87 4.32 -11.59 5.32
N HIS A 88 4.42 -10.47 6.03
CA HIS A 88 5.09 -10.40 7.32
C HIS A 88 4.08 -10.36 8.46
N TYR A 89 4.34 -11.16 9.49
CA TYR A 89 3.48 -11.34 10.65
C TYR A 89 4.17 -10.86 11.93
N THR A 90 3.41 -10.25 12.81
CA THR A 90 3.88 -9.86 14.14
C THR A 90 3.97 -11.07 15.07
N ALA A 91 4.78 -10.97 16.13
CA ALA A 91 4.84 -11.99 17.18
C ALA A 91 3.47 -12.25 17.83
N THR A 92 2.64 -11.22 17.93
CA THR A 92 1.28 -11.30 18.48
C THR A 92 0.35 -12.11 17.56
N GLU A 93 0.41 -11.90 16.25
CA GLU A 93 -0.38 -12.67 15.28
C GLU A 93 0.02 -14.14 15.28
N ILE A 94 1.33 -14.42 15.25
CA ILE A 94 1.85 -15.80 15.33
C ILE A 94 1.44 -16.45 16.65
N GLY A 95 1.54 -15.72 17.77
CA GLY A 95 1.09 -16.20 19.06
C GLY A 95 -0.37 -16.61 19.05
N LYS A 96 -1.26 -15.79 18.45
CA LYS A 96 -2.67 -16.14 18.26
C LYS A 96 -2.87 -17.38 17.37
N MET A 97 -2.08 -17.54 16.31
CA MET A 97 -2.18 -18.71 15.42
C MET A 97 -1.85 -20.03 16.13
N PHE A 98 -0.89 -20.02 17.05
CA PHE A 98 -0.45 -21.21 17.79
C PHE A 98 -0.98 -21.28 19.22
N ASN A 99 -1.89 -20.39 19.60
CA ASN A 99 -2.44 -20.25 20.96
C ASN A 99 -1.37 -20.10 22.07
N VAL A 100 -0.31 -19.33 21.78
CA VAL A 100 0.78 -19.01 22.71
C VAL A 100 0.95 -17.51 22.88
N SER A 101 1.57 -17.08 23.97
CA SER A 101 1.82 -15.65 24.20
C SER A 101 2.90 -15.10 23.24
N ALA A 102 2.78 -13.81 22.88
CA ALA A 102 3.78 -13.13 22.05
C ALA A 102 5.19 -13.18 22.67
N ASN A 103 5.28 -13.12 24.01
CA ASN A 103 6.53 -13.27 24.74
C ASN A 103 7.17 -14.65 24.53
N LYS A 104 6.37 -15.74 24.49
CA LYS A 104 6.89 -17.08 24.23
C LYS A 104 7.49 -17.17 22.82
N ILE A 105 6.80 -16.64 21.81
CA ILE A 105 7.31 -16.54 20.43
C ILE A 105 8.63 -15.77 20.39
N GLY A 106 8.73 -14.64 21.12
CA GLY A 106 9.95 -13.86 21.20
C GLY A 106 11.13 -14.61 21.84
N ARG A 107 10.88 -15.41 22.88
CA ARG A 107 11.90 -16.27 23.52
C ARG A 107 12.40 -17.36 22.57
N ILE A 108 11.47 -18.12 21.98
CA ILE A 108 11.80 -19.17 21.00
C ILE A 108 12.63 -18.58 19.85
N ALA A 109 12.27 -17.41 19.35
CA ALA A 109 13.01 -16.74 18.28
C ALA A 109 14.44 -16.35 18.68
N ASN A 110 14.66 -15.89 19.92
CA ASN A 110 15.99 -15.59 20.43
C ASN A 110 16.82 -16.87 20.63
N ASP A 111 16.26 -17.88 21.28
CA ASP A 111 16.95 -19.13 21.62
C ASP A 111 17.37 -19.89 20.35
N ASN A 112 16.54 -19.85 19.32
CA ASN A 112 16.78 -20.49 18.02
C ASN A 112 17.45 -19.57 16.98
N LYS A 113 17.90 -18.37 17.39
CA LYS A 113 18.56 -17.36 16.54
C LYS A 113 17.80 -17.07 15.24
N MET A 114 16.47 -16.96 15.32
CA MET A 114 15.60 -16.79 14.15
C MET A 114 15.42 -15.33 13.72
N LYS A 115 15.99 -14.37 14.45
CA LYS A 115 16.00 -12.94 14.09
C LYS A 115 17.05 -12.64 13.03
N VAL A 116 16.90 -13.29 11.88
CA VAL A 116 17.77 -13.14 10.71
C VAL A 116 16.93 -12.83 9.47
N LYS A 117 17.55 -12.17 8.49
CA LYS A 117 16.90 -11.73 7.24
C LYS A 117 16.15 -12.84 6.49
N ALA A 118 16.57 -14.10 6.65
CA ALA A 118 15.92 -15.25 6.04
C ALA A 118 14.51 -15.55 6.59
N TYR A 119 14.24 -15.15 7.84
CA TYR A 119 13.00 -15.43 8.57
C TYR A 119 12.13 -14.18 8.77
N GLY A 120 12.57 -13.02 8.30
CA GLY A 120 11.85 -11.77 8.50
C GLY A 120 12.77 -10.56 8.48
N ASP A 121 12.17 -9.39 8.68
CA ASP A 121 12.84 -8.10 8.69
C ASP A 121 12.42 -7.28 9.93
N THR A 122 13.30 -6.36 10.33
CA THR A 122 13.01 -5.38 11.39
C THR A 122 12.28 -4.19 10.80
N TYR A 123 11.18 -3.81 11.45
CA TYR A 123 10.42 -2.62 11.10
C TYR A 123 10.41 -1.64 12.26
N PRO A 124 10.51 -0.33 12.00
CA PRO A 124 10.19 0.67 13.00
C PRO A 124 8.72 0.55 13.39
N ASP A 125 8.46 0.49 14.69
CA ASP A 125 7.12 0.42 15.26
C ASP A 125 6.99 1.40 16.43
N LYS A 126 5.75 1.79 16.74
CA LYS A 126 5.48 2.65 17.89
C LYS A 126 5.57 1.82 19.17
N SER A 127 6.29 2.32 20.18
CA SER A 127 6.25 1.71 21.51
C SER A 127 4.81 1.69 22.06
N PRO A 128 4.32 0.56 22.61
CA PRO A 128 2.96 0.47 23.13
C PRO A 128 2.63 1.48 24.24
N TYR A 129 3.64 1.85 25.06
CA TYR A 129 3.47 2.66 26.27
C TYR A 129 4.31 3.94 26.27
N SER A 130 4.98 4.26 25.16
CA SER A 130 5.85 5.44 25.06
C SER A 130 5.72 6.09 23.70
N ASN A 131 6.09 7.37 23.62
CA ASN A 131 6.17 8.11 22.35
C ASN A 131 7.47 7.80 21.58
N LYS A 132 8.29 6.86 22.04
CA LYS A 132 9.51 6.42 21.37
C LYS A 132 9.22 5.41 20.25
N GLU A 133 9.98 5.52 19.18
CA GLU A 133 10.07 4.53 18.09
C GLU A 133 11.00 3.37 18.49
N VAL A 134 10.54 2.14 18.27
CA VAL A 134 11.26 0.91 18.65
C VAL A 134 11.25 -0.05 17.47
N GLU A 135 12.38 -0.72 17.25
CA GLU A 135 12.48 -1.75 16.22
C GLU A 135 11.74 -3.03 16.65
N SER A 136 10.83 -3.50 15.80
CA SER A 136 10.03 -4.70 15.99
C SER A 136 10.30 -5.69 14.84
N PHE A 137 10.63 -6.93 15.18
CA PHE A 137 10.90 -7.97 14.17
C PHE A 137 9.58 -8.57 13.68
N ARG A 138 9.38 -8.60 12.36
CA ARG A 138 8.23 -9.25 11.72
C ARG A 138 8.68 -10.48 10.96
N TYR A 139 7.95 -11.56 11.12
CA TYR A 139 8.30 -12.90 10.66
C TYR A 139 7.64 -13.24 9.32
N ASN A 140 8.33 -13.95 8.44
CA ASN A 140 7.76 -14.46 7.19
C ASN A 140 7.15 -15.86 7.35
N GLU A 141 6.61 -16.42 6.27
CA GLU A 141 6.03 -17.77 6.26
C GLU A 141 7.05 -18.88 6.59
N LYS A 142 8.33 -18.69 6.24
CA LYS A 142 9.39 -19.66 6.58
C LYS A 142 9.60 -19.74 8.09
N ALA A 143 9.54 -18.60 8.78
CA ALA A 143 9.63 -18.56 10.23
C ALA A 143 8.44 -19.28 10.88
N ILE A 144 7.23 -19.12 10.34
CA ILE A 144 6.02 -19.80 10.83
C ILE A 144 6.19 -21.32 10.76
N LYS A 145 6.77 -21.85 9.68
CA LYS A 145 7.06 -23.30 9.57
C LYS A 145 8.01 -23.75 10.67
N LYS A 146 9.09 -23.01 10.91
CA LYS A 146 10.06 -23.33 11.97
C LYS A 146 9.43 -23.26 13.37
N PHE A 147 8.59 -22.26 13.63
CA PHE A 147 7.85 -22.17 14.90
C PHE A 147 6.94 -23.38 15.12
N ARG A 148 6.28 -23.86 14.06
CA ARG A 148 5.44 -25.06 14.12
C ARG A 148 6.25 -26.29 14.52
N GLU A 149 7.42 -26.50 13.91
CA GLU A 149 8.30 -27.62 14.22
C GLU A 149 8.75 -27.60 15.69
N ILE A 150 9.21 -26.45 16.19
CA ILE A 150 9.69 -26.30 17.57
C ILE A 150 8.55 -26.51 18.57
N LEU A 151 7.38 -25.91 18.33
CA LEU A 151 6.23 -26.06 19.23
C LEU A 151 5.67 -27.48 19.24
N ALA A 152 5.71 -28.19 18.11
CA ALA A 152 5.33 -29.60 18.06
C ALA A 152 6.30 -30.47 18.89
N ALA A 153 7.61 -30.25 18.75
CA ALA A 153 8.62 -30.96 19.53
C ALA A 153 8.47 -30.71 21.05
N GLU A 154 8.16 -29.48 21.47
CA GLU A 154 7.86 -29.18 22.88
C GLU A 154 6.63 -29.93 23.40
N GLN A 155 5.57 -30.05 22.59
CA GLN A 155 4.37 -30.77 22.96
C GLN A 155 4.61 -32.29 23.08
N GLU A 156 5.42 -32.86 22.20
CA GLU A 156 5.82 -34.26 22.25
C GLU A 156 6.68 -34.55 23.48
N ALA A 157 7.67 -33.69 23.78
CA ALA A 157 8.51 -33.82 24.96
C ALA A 157 7.68 -33.77 26.25
N ALA A 158 6.77 -32.79 26.38
CA ALA A 158 5.88 -32.66 27.53
C ALA A 158 4.96 -33.89 27.71
N LYS A 159 4.58 -34.55 26.60
CA LYS A 159 3.75 -35.75 26.64
C LYS A 159 4.56 -36.99 27.04
N SER A 160 5.84 -37.05 26.70
CA SER A 160 6.75 -38.14 27.10
C SER A 160 7.15 -38.10 28.57
N GLU A 161 7.20 -36.92 29.20
CA GLU A 161 7.51 -36.78 30.63
C GLU A 161 6.32 -37.10 31.55
N LEU A 162 5.13 -37.26 30.99
CA LEU A 162 3.89 -37.61 31.69
C LEU A 162 3.55 -39.12 31.61
N VAL A 163 4.37 -39.92 30.92
CA VAL A 163 4.24 -41.38 30.80
C VAL A 163 5.36 -42.06 31.59
#